data_AF-A0A2A4ZMK7-F1
#
_entry.id   AF-A0A2A4ZMK7-F1
#
_cell.length_a   1.000
_cell.length_b   1.000
_cell.length_c   1.000
_cell.angle_alpha   90.00
_cell.angle_beta   90.00
_cell.angle_gamma   90.00
#
_symmetry.space_group_name_H-M   'P 1'
#
loop_
_entity.id
_entity.type
_entity.pdbx_description
1 polymer ?
#
loop_
_entity_poly.entity_id
_entity_poly.type
_entity_poly.pdbx_seq_one_letter_code
_entity_poly.pdbx_strand_id
1 'polypeptide(L)'
;MTLTLKHGGKTFANFEPDALLAAGVPQAVIDTAQSEIRRKAVSAECRRRIYAGASVEAQLNLTAATSAIAATQEADRTEDDLAVLSGATAVIDWVSTMRAKVVVLAADTDANHLEDATWPALSAEAQVVIGRF
;
A
#
# COMPACT_ATOMS: atom_id res chain seq x y z
N MET A 1 -5.29 3.38 23.37
CA MET A 1 -5.55 2.73 22.05
C MET A 1 -6.11 1.38 22.40
N THR A 2 -7.38 1.14 22.08
CA THR A 2 -8.03 -0.10 22.49
C THR A 2 -7.70 -1.26 21.56
N LEU A 3 -7.64 -2.46 22.13
CA LEU A 3 -7.36 -3.72 21.46
C LEU A 3 -8.59 -4.62 21.50
N THR A 4 -8.79 -5.38 20.42
CA THR A 4 -9.72 -6.50 20.40
C THR A 4 -8.97 -7.76 20.01
N LEU A 5 -8.88 -8.73 20.92
CA LEU A 5 -8.12 -9.98 20.73
C LEU A 5 -8.78 -11.18 21.41
N LYS A 6 -8.38 -12.39 20.99
CA LYS A 6 -8.81 -13.65 21.62
C LYS A 6 -7.63 -14.29 22.33
N HIS A 7 -7.81 -14.68 23.59
CA HIS A 7 -6.78 -15.41 24.36
C HIS A 7 -7.45 -16.34 25.39
N GLY A 8 -6.93 -17.57 25.54
CA GLY A 8 -7.46 -18.53 26.51
C GLY A 8 -8.95 -18.84 26.36
N GLY A 9 -9.47 -18.89 25.12
CA GLY A 9 -10.89 -19.11 24.84
C GLY A 9 -11.81 -17.91 25.12
N LYS A 10 -11.28 -16.79 25.60
CA LYS A 10 -12.03 -15.54 25.86
C LYS A 10 -11.79 -14.53 24.73
N THR A 11 -12.80 -13.70 24.47
CA THR A 11 -12.67 -12.52 23.61
C THR A 11 -12.59 -11.29 24.50
N PHE A 12 -11.52 -10.51 24.34
CA PHE A 12 -11.34 -9.22 24.99
C PHE A 12 -11.60 -8.16 23.93
N ALA A 13 -12.69 -7.39 24.07
CA ALA A 13 -13.12 -6.40 23.08
C ALA A 13 -13.00 -4.99 23.65
N ASN A 14 -12.28 -4.13 22.94
CA ASN A 14 -12.02 -2.73 23.31
C ASN A 14 -11.29 -2.54 24.65
N PHE A 15 -10.32 -3.39 24.96
CA PHE A 15 -9.51 -3.27 26.18
C PHE A 15 -8.25 -2.44 25.93
N GLU A 16 -7.83 -1.63 26.91
CA GLU A 16 -6.49 -1.03 26.90
C GLU A 16 -5.42 -2.09 27.27
N PRO A 17 -4.16 -1.95 26.82
CA PRO A 17 -3.08 -2.90 27.08
C PRO A 17 -2.89 -3.26 28.56
N ASP A 18 -2.93 -2.27 29.45
CA ASP A 18 -2.77 -2.49 30.90
C ASP A 18 -3.90 -3.35 31.49
N ALA A 19 -5.13 -3.17 30.99
CA ALA A 19 -6.28 -3.97 31.41
C ALA A 19 -6.18 -5.42 30.90
N LEU A 20 -5.57 -5.64 29.73
CA LEU A 20 -5.29 -6.98 29.20
C LEU A 20 -4.22 -7.69 30.04
N LEU A 21 -3.15 -6.99 30.42
CA LEU A 21 -2.12 -7.52 31.32
C LEU A 21 -2.72 -7.90 32.68
N ALA A 22 -3.53 -7.01 33.26
CA ALA A 22 -4.21 -7.27 34.53
C ALA A 22 -5.20 -8.45 34.43
N ALA A 23 -5.79 -8.68 33.25
CA ALA A 23 -6.66 -9.82 32.98
C ALA A 23 -5.91 -11.12 32.67
N GLY A 24 -4.57 -11.13 32.77
CA GLY A 24 -3.71 -12.29 32.57
C GLY A 24 -3.37 -12.60 31.12
N VAL A 25 -3.59 -11.66 30.19
CA VAL A 25 -3.14 -11.80 28.80
C VAL A 25 -1.63 -11.56 28.74
N PRO A 26 -0.82 -12.48 28.17
CA PRO A 26 0.62 -12.30 28.07
C PRO A 26 1.02 -11.09 27.22
N GLN A 27 2.08 -10.37 27.61
CA GLN A 27 2.60 -9.22 26.86
C GLN A 27 2.83 -9.53 25.37
N ALA A 28 3.39 -10.70 25.04
CA ALA A 28 3.63 -11.10 23.65
C ALA A 28 2.35 -11.16 22.80
N VAL A 29 1.20 -11.50 23.39
CA VAL A 29 -0.10 -11.50 22.70
C VAL A 29 -0.59 -10.07 22.45
N ILE A 30 -0.34 -9.18 23.41
CA ILE A 30 -0.66 -7.76 23.32
C ILE A 30 0.20 -7.09 22.25
N ASP A 31 1.52 -7.33 22.26
CA ASP A 31 2.47 -6.81 21.27
C ASP A 31 2.11 -7.26 19.85
N THR A 32 1.70 -8.52 19.70
CA THR A 32 1.22 -9.06 18.42
C THR A 32 -0.02 -8.31 17.95
N ALA A 33 -1.01 -8.11 18.83
CA ALA A 33 -2.23 -7.38 18.49
C ALA A 33 -1.95 -5.92 18.10
N GLN A 34 -1.05 -5.24 18.81
CA GLN A 34 -0.63 -3.88 18.49
C GLN A 34 0.08 -3.81 17.13
N SER A 35 1.01 -4.74 16.87
CA SER A 35 1.72 -4.86 15.60
C SER A 35 0.77 -5.08 14.42
N GLU A 36 -0.27 -5.91 14.61
CA GLU A 36 -1.30 -6.12 13.60
C GLU A 36 -2.13 -4.87 13.30
N ILE A 37 -2.50 -4.10 14.33
CA ILE A 37 -3.22 -2.83 14.16
C ILE A 37 -2.36 -1.84 13.38
N ARG A 38 -1.08 -1.70 13.76
CA ARG A 38 -0.15 -0.82 13.04
C ARG A 38 -0.02 -1.24 11.58
N ARG A 39 0.22 -2.52 11.30
CA ARG A 39 0.31 -3.04 9.93
C ARG A 39 -0.95 -2.73 9.11
N LYS A 40 -2.14 -2.88 9.70
CA LYS A 40 -3.41 -2.53 9.05
C LYS A 40 -3.51 -1.03 8.75
N ALA A 41 -3.13 -0.17 9.69
CA ALA A 41 -3.14 1.28 9.50
C ALA A 41 -2.19 1.71 8.37
N VAL A 42 -0.93 1.25 8.41
CA VAL A 42 0.08 1.54 7.37
C VAL A 42 -0.37 1.01 6.01
N SER A 43 -0.95 -0.19 5.94
CA SER A 43 -1.46 -0.76 4.69
C SER A 43 -2.65 0.03 4.13
N ALA A 44 -3.55 0.51 4.99
CA ALA A 44 -4.69 1.33 4.57
C ALA A 44 -4.20 2.67 3.99
N GLU A 45 -3.21 3.28 4.65
CA GLU A 45 -2.61 4.52 4.19
C GLU A 45 -1.86 4.37 2.87
N CYS A 46 -1.09 3.28 2.70
CA CYS A 46 -0.46 2.93 1.42
C CYS A 46 -1.50 2.85 0.30
N ARG A 47 -2.64 2.18 0.55
CA ARG A 47 -3.71 2.04 -0.43
C ARG A 47 -4.34 3.39 -0.78
N ARG A 48 -4.62 4.23 0.23
CA ARG A 48 -5.13 5.59 0.03
C ARG A 48 -4.20 6.42 -0.86
N ARG A 49 -2.90 6.37 -0.60
CA ARG A 49 -1.86 7.08 -1.36
C ARG A 49 -1.72 6.57 -2.79
N ILE A 50 -1.77 5.25 -3.01
CA ILE A 50 -1.79 4.68 -4.36
C ILE A 50 -2.96 5.23 -5.17
N TYR A 51 -4.17 5.26 -4.61
CA TYR A 51 -5.34 5.77 -5.31
C TYR A 51 -5.34 7.30 -5.48
N ALA A 52 -4.68 8.03 -4.59
CA ALA A 52 -4.49 9.47 -4.75
C ALA A 52 -3.51 9.79 -5.89
N GLY A 53 -2.47 8.98 -6.08
CA GLY A 53 -1.49 9.15 -7.16
C GLY A 53 -1.94 8.56 -8.50
N ALA A 54 -2.69 7.47 -8.49
CA ALA A 54 -3.23 6.79 -9.66
C ALA A 54 -4.65 6.30 -9.35
N SER A 55 -5.67 7.00 -9.86
CA SER A 55 -7.06 6.62 -9.61
C SER A 55 -7.38 5.22 -10.14
N VAL A 56 -8.48 4.63 -9.68
CA VAL A 56 -8.92 3.32 -10.20
C VAL A 56 -9.23 3.41 -11.68
N GLU A 57 -9.85 4.52 -12.12
CA GLU A 57 -10.14 4.81 -13.52
C GLU A 57 -8.86 4.87 -14.36
N ALA A 58 -7.85 5.63 -13.92
CA ALA A 58 -6.58 5.74 -14.62
C ALA A 58 -5.85 4.38 -14.70
N GLN A 59 -5.91 3.58 -13.63
CA GLN A 59 -5.34 2.22 -13.62
C GLN A 59 -6.03 1.28 -14.62
N LEU A 60 -7.36 1.34 -14.71
CA LEU A 60 -8.14 0.52 -15.66
C LEU A 60 -7.85 0.94 -17.11
N ASN A 61 -7.86 2.24 -17.38
CA ASN A 61 -7.57 2.80 -18.69
C ASN A 61 -6.13 2.46 -19.14
N LEU A 62 -5.15 2.59 -18.25
CA LEU A 62 -3.76 2.20 -18.51
C LEU A 62 -3.64 0.70 -18.78
N THR A 63 -4.38 -0.13 -18.05
CA THR A 63 -4.41 -1.59 -18.28
C THR A 63 -5.02 -1.93 -19.64
N ALA A 64 -6.10 -1.25 -20.05
CA ALA A 64 -6.72 -1.45 -21.35
C ALA A 64 -5.78 -1.01 -22.49
N ALA A 65 -5.14 0.15 -22.36
CA ALA A 65 -4.19 0.66 -23.34
C ALA A 65 -2.98 -0.27 -23.51
N THR A 66 -2.37 -0.69 -22.40
CA THR A 66 -1.22 -1.63 -22.43
C THR A 66 -1.62 -2.99 -23.01
N SER A 67 -2.85 -3.47 -22.76
CA SER A 67 -3.37 -4.70 -23.36
C SER A 67 -3.57 -4.58 -24.86
N ALA A 68 -4.10 -3.45 -25.34
CA ALA A 68 -4.26 -3.18 -26.76
C ALA A 68 -2.90 -3.13 -27.48
N ILE A 69 -1.91 -2.46 -26.89
CA ILE A 69 -0.53 -2.40 -27.42
C ILE A 69 0.12 -3.79 -27.45
N ALA A 70 -0.11 -4.61 -26.43
CA ALA A 70 0.42 -5.96 -26.36
C ALA A 70 -0.14 -6.87 -27.46
N ALA A 71 -1.34 -6.59 -27.98
CA ALA A 71 -1.93 -7.29 -29.11
C ALA A 71 -1.35 -6.84 -30.47
N THR A 72 -0.69 -5.69 -30.54
CA THR A 72 0.02 -5.20 -31.74
C THR A 72 1.36 -5.90 -31.89
N GLN A 73 1.72 -6.26 -33.14
CA GLN A 73 3.04 -6.81 -33.43
C GLN A 73 4.12 -5.82 -33.04
N GLU A 74 5.23 -6.30 -32.49
CA GLU A 74 6.30 -5.44 -31.98
C GLU A 74 6.86 -4.50 -33.06
N ALA A 75 6.97 -4.97 -34.30
CA ALA A 75 7.43 -4.18 -35.44
C ALA A 75 6.47 -3.04 -35.85
N ASP A 76 5.20 -3.12 -35.44
CA ASP A 76 4.15 -2.15 -35.76
C ASP A 76 3.88 -1.17 -34.61
N ARG A 77 4.57 -1.33 -33.46
CA ARG A 77 4.40 -0.43 -32.31
C ARG A 77 4.99 0.94 -32.62
N THR A 78 4.21 1.96 -32.30
CA THR A 78 4.61 3.36 -32.44
C THR A 78 5.51 3.80 -31.28
N GLU A 79 6.18 4.94 -31.43
CA GLU A 79 6.92 5.57 -30.31
C GLU A 79 5.99 5.89 -29.13
N ASP A 80 4.73 6.25 -29.40
CA ASP A 80 3.75 6.52 -28.37
C ASP A 80 3.37 5.24 -27.59
N ASP A 81 3.24 4.11 -28.29
CA ASP A 81 2.99 2.82 -27.65
C ASP A 81 4.11 2.44 -26.68
N LEU A 82 5.36 2.62 -27.11
CA LEU A 82 6.54 2.37 -26.27
C LEU A 82 6.57 3.31 -25.05
N ALA A 83 6.17 4.58 -25.21
CA ALA A 83 6.06 5.53 -24.11
C ALA A 83 4.99 5.11 -23.10
N VAL A 84 3.82 4.62 -23.55
CA VAL A 84 2.78 4.09 -22.66
C VAL A 84 3.27 2.85 -21.90
N LEU A 85 3.95 1.91 -22.56
CA LEU A 85 4.50 0.72 -21.91
C LEU A 85 5.58 1.07 -20.86
N SER A 86 6.47 2.01 -21.19
CA SER A 86 7.50 2.50 -20.26
C SER A 86 6.87 3.18 -19.05
N GLY A 87 5.88 4.05 -19.27
CA GLY A 87 5.13 4.70 -18.19
C GLY A 87 4.41 3.68 -17.31
N ALA A 88 3.76 2.68 -17.90
CA ALA A 88 3.07 1.63 -17.17
C ALA A 88 4.03 0.84 -16.26
N THR A 89 5.24 0.55 -16.76
CA THR A 89 6.29 -0.08 -15.97
C THR A 89 6.66 0.78 -14.76
N ALA A 90 6.85 2.10 -14.95
CA ALA A 90 7.15 3.02 -13.86
C ALA A 90 6.02 3.08 -12.79
N VAL A 91 4.75 3.03 -13.21
CA VAL A 91 3.60 2.95 -12.29
C VAL A 91 3.64 1.65 -11.48
N ILE A 92 3.89 0.51 -12.13
CA ILE A 92 3.96 -0.81 -11.47
C ILE A 92 5.12 -0.86 -10.46
N ASP A 93 6.28 -0.33 -10.82
CA ASP A 93 7.46 -0.27 -9.96
C ASP A 93 7.21 0.63 -8.74
N TRP A 94 6.57 1.77 -8.94
CA TRP A 94 6.17 2.65 -7.85
C TRP A 94 5.18 1.96 -6.89
N VAL A 95 4.12 1.31 -7.40
CA VAL A 95 3.16 0.56 -6.57
C VAL A 95 3.87 -0.56 -5.79
N SER A 96 4.82 -1.25 -6.43
CA SER A 96 5.61 -2.30 -5.78
C SER A 96 6.47 -1.73 -4.65
N THR A 97 7.11 -0.59 -4.88
CA THR A 97 7.93 0.11 -3.88
C THR A 97 7.07 0.63 -2.72
N MET A 98 5.88 1.17 -3.00
CA MET A 98 4.90 1.57 -1.98
C MET A 98 4.53 0.40 -1.07
N ARG A 99 4.24 -0.77 -1.66
CA ARG A 99 3.89 -1.99 -0.89
C ARG A 99 5.07 -2.52 -0.09
N ALA A 100 6.28 -2.48 -0.63
CA ALA A 100 7.48 -2.86 0.13
C ALA A 100 7.70 -1.92 1.34
N LYS A 101 7.41 -0.63 1.19
CA LYS A 101 7.53 0.37 2.26
C LYS A 101 6.57 0.08 3.43
N VAL A 102 5.41 -0.54 3.19
CA VAL A 102 4.49 -0.98 4.25
C VAL A 102 5.18 -1.89 5.26
N VAL A 103 6.00 -2.83 4.80
CA VAL A 103 6.71 -3.77 5.69
C VAL A 103 7.67 -3.02 6.62
N VAL A 104 8.42 -2.07 6.06
CA VAL A 104 9.38 -1.24 6.81
C VAL A 104 8.67 -0.38 7.84
N LEU A 105 7.60 0.33 7.44
CA LEU A 105 6.87 1.24 8.32
C LEU A 105 6.00 0.52 9.35
N ALA A 106 5.55 -0.69 9.05
CA ALA A 106 4.82 -1.51 10.02
C ALA A 106 5.74 -2.03 11.13
N ALA A 107 7.02 -2.26 10.84
CA ALA A 107 8.01 -2.73 11.80
C ALA A 107 8.60 -1.60 12.66
N ASP A 108 8.71 -0.39 12.13
CA ASP A 108 9.17 0.79 12.86
C ASP A 108 7.99 1.50 13.52
N THR A 109 7.87 1.46 14.85
CA THR A 109 6.76 2.09 15.59
C THR A 109 6.83 3.61 15.61
N ASP A 110 8.02 4.18 15.45
CA ASP A 110 8.29 5.61 15.61
C ASP A 110 8.13 6.36 14.28
N ALA A 111 8.26 5.65 13.15
CA ALA A 111 8.01 6.22 11.84
C ALA A 111 6.58 6.77 11.70
N ASN A 112 6.47 8.04 11.28
CA ASN A 112 5.19 8.64 10.96
C ASN A 112 4.74 8.25 9.55
N HIS A 113 3.92 7.21 9.45
CA HIS A 113 3.36 6.74 8.18
C HIS A 113 2.33 7.70 7.57
N LEU A 114 1.92 8.77 8.26
CA LEU A 114 1.02 9.79 7.73
C LEU A 114 1.76 10.92 7.00
N GLU A 115 3.07 11.04 7.18
CA GLU A 115 3.89 12.04 6.49
C GLU A 115 4.18 11.67 5.04
N ASP A 116 4.06 12.63 4.14
CA ASP A 116 4.29 12.40 2.70
C ASP A 116 5.74 12.01 2.39
N ALA A 117 6.70 12.63 3.07
CA ALA A 117 8.13 12.37 2.90
C ALA A 117 8.53 10.92 3.24
N THR A 118 7.69 10.21 4.00
CA THR A 118 7.90 8.81 4.38
C THR A 118 7.66 7.85 3.21
N TRP A 119 6.92 8.27 2.19
CA TRP A 119 6.50 7.41 1.07
C TRP A 119 7.29 7.68 -0.21
N PRO A 120 7.52 6.65 -1.05
CA PRO A 120 8.05 6.83 -2.39
C PRO A 120 7.22 7.83 -3.20
N ALA A 121 7.88 8.84 -3.76
CA ALA A 121 7.25 9.74 -4.71
C ALA A 121 6.88 9.02 -6.00
N LEU A 122 5.75 9.40 -6.59
CA LEU A 122 5.39 8.97 -7.94
C LEU A 122 6.35 9.63 -8.93
N SER A 123 7.03 8.85 -9.78
CA SER A 123 8.02 9.40 -10.72
C SER A 123 7.36 10.31 -11.77
N ALA A 124 8.15 11.19 -12.39
CA ALA A 124 7.63 12.08 -13.43
C ALA A 124 7.07 11.30 -14.62
N GLU A 125 7.72 10.20 -15.00
CA GLU A 125 7.29 9.31 -16.07
C GLU A 125 5.93 8.66 -15.76
N ALA A 126 5.77 8.20 -14.51
CA ALA A 126 4.51 7.63 -14.03
C ALA A 126 3.39 8.69 -13.98
N GLN A 127 3.70 9.92 -13.54
CA GLN A 127 2.75 11.04 -13.54
C GLN A 127 2.28 11.38 -14.96
N VAL A 128 3.20 11.42 -15.93
CA VAL A 128 2.87 11.71 -17.33
C VAL A 128 1.91 10.68 -17.88
N VAL A 129 2.17 9.38 -17.71
CA VAL A 129 1.28 8.34 -18.26
C VAL A 129 -0.06 8.29 -17.53
N ILE A 130 -0.08 8.48 -16.21
CA ILE A 130 -1.33 8.52 -15.45
C ILE A 130 -2.18 9.71 -15.89
N GLY A 131 -1.58 10.88 -16.13
CA GLY A 131 -2.29 12.08 -16.58
C GLY A 131 -2.92 11.96 -17.98
N ARG A 132 -2.58 10.91 -18.75
CA ARG A 132 -3.22 10.59 -20.03
C ARG A 132 -4.58 9.87 -19.85
N PHE A 133 -4.89 9.38 -18.65
CA PHE A 133 -5.96 8.42 -18.38
C PHE A 133 -6.81 8.78 -17.17
#